data_AF-A0A3N5LIB0-F1
#
_entry.id   AF-A0A3N5LIB0-F1
#
_cell.length_a   1.000
_cell.length_b   1.000
_cell.length_c   1.000
_cell.angle_alpha   90.00
_cell.angle_beta   90.00
_cell.angle_gamma   90.00
#
_symmetry.space_group_name_H-M   'P 1'
#
loop_
_entity.id
_entity.type
_entity.pdbx_description
1 polymer ?
#
loop_
_entity_poly.entity_id
_entity_poly.type
_entity_poly.pdbx_seq_one_letter_code
_entity_poly.pdbx_strand_id
1 'polypeptide(L)'
;MASTLNRLGFSTGYGNTWKKHLVCSLRSKLDLPTYDPNNAHAQGMLTAERAAERLGVSMRTVRELLRTNVLAGTQVVKFAPWRIPAEALNATSVVERVARIHAGNPSRVPWTPDETTLRLPGM
;
A
#
# COMPACT_ATOMS: atom_id res chain seq x y z
N MET A 1 2.49 7.80 10.24
CA MET A 1 1.07 8.05 10.58
C MET A 1 0.70 9.52 10.48
N ALA A 2 1.35 10.45 11.20
CA ALA A 2 1.04 11.88 11.11
C ALA A 2 1.08 12.42 9.66
N SER A 3 2.15 12.15 8.92
CA SER A 3 2.29 12.57 7.52
C SER A 3 1.23 11.97 6.58
N THR A 4 0.75 10.76 6.87
CA THR A 4 -0.30 10.09 6.09
C THR A 4 -1.64 10.78 6.33
N LEU A 5 -1.98 11.07 7.59
CA LEU A 5 -3.21 11.80 7.95
C LEU A 5 -3.25 13.18 7.28
N ASN A 6 -2.12 13.88 7.26
CA ASN A 6 -2.01 15.18 6.60
C ASN A 6 -2.19 15.08 5.08
N ARG A 7 -1.60 14.06 4.43
CA ARG A 7 -1.81 13.80 2.99
C ARG A 7 -3.23 13.40 2.65
N LEU A 8 -3.94 12.80 3.61
CA LEU A 8 -5.35 12.46 3.49
C LEU A 8 -6.27 13.68 3.66
N GLY A 9 -5.74 14.83 4.09
CA GLY A 9 -6.51 16.04 4.34
C GLY A 9 -7.19 16.07 5.72
N PHE A 10 -6.86 15.12 6.61
CA PHE A 10 -7.36 15.16 7.97
C PHE A 10 -6.62 16.22 8.77
N SER A 11 -7.38 17.08 9.43
CA SER A 11 -6.89 18.02 10.45
C SER A 11 -7.35 17.56 11.83
N THR A 12 -6.74 18.11 12.88
CA THR A 12 -7.26 17.96 14.23
C THR A 12 -8.56 18.75 14.39
N GLY A 13 -9.34 18.50 15.45
CA GLY A 13 -10.58 19.24 15.71
C GLY A 13 -10.42 20.76 15.84
N TYR A 14 -9.17 21.26 15.93
CA TYR A 14 -8.82 22.68 15.96
C TYR A 14 -8.27 23.22 14.62
N GLY A 15 -8.40 22.45 13.52
CA GLY A 15 -7.90 22.83 12.20
C GLY A 15 -6.38 22.72 12.02
N ASN A 16 -5.66 22.14 13.00
CA ASN A 16 -4.21 22.01 12.92
C ASN A 16 -3.78 20.72 12.22
N THR A 17 -2.58 20.75 11.65
CA THR A 17 -1.90 19.58 11.07
C THR A 17 -1.58 18.53 12.14
N TRP A 18 -1.67 17.24 11.79
CA TRP A 18 -1.28 16.15 12.69
C TRP A 18 0.22 16.16 12.96
N LYS A 19 0.58 16.21 14.25
CA LYS A 19 1.94 16.01 14.77
C LYS A 19 2.06 14.63 15.41
N LYS A 20 3.29 14.07 15.46
CA LYS A 20 3.56 12.73 16.01
C LYS A 20 3.01 12.54 17.44
N HIS A 21 3.19 13.52 18.32
CA HIS A 21 2.73 13.46 19.70
C HIS A 21 1.19 13.50 19.83
N LEU A 22 0.50 14.21 18.94
CA LEU A 22 -0.98 14.25 18.90
C LEU A 22 -1.55 12.92 18.45
N VAL A 23 -0.92 12.30 17.45
CA VAL A 23 -1.28 10.94 17.02
C VAL A 23 -1.04 9.95 18.15
N CYS A 24 0.10 10.04 18.85
CA CYS A 24 0.41 9.17 19.99
C CYS A 24 -0.64 9.31 21.11
N SER A 25 -0.91 10.55 21.53
CA SER A 25 -1.88 10.85 22.58
C SER A 25 -3.28 10.38 22.23
N LEU A 26 -3.71 10.58 20.97
CA LEU A 26 -5.02 10.12 20.51
C LEU A 26 -5.10 8.59 20.50
N ARG A 27 -4.06 7.91 20.02
CA ARG A 27 -4.02 6.44 20.01
C ARG A 27 -4.09 5.86 21.41
N SER A 28 -3.37 6.45 22.37
CA SER A 28 -3.45 6.04 23.78
C SER A 28 -4.84 6.28 24.38
N LYS A 29 -5.49 7.41 24.06
CA LYS A 29 -6.87 7.67 24.52
C LYS A 29 -7.92 6.71 23.95
N LEU A 30 -7.70 6.24 22.73
CA LEU A 30 -8.59 5.31 22.02
C LEU A 30 -8.18 3.84 22.19
N ASP A 31 -7.19 3.56 23.02
CA ASP A 31 -6.60 2.23 23.22
C ASP A 31 -6.30 1.48 21.90
N LEU A 32 -5.80 2.23 20.90
CA LEU A 32 -5.52 1.66 19.59
C LEU A 32 -4.22 0.84 19.64
N PRO A 33 -4.27 -0.48 19.38
CA PRO A 33 -3.12 -1.36 19.51
C PRO A 33 -2.00 -0.91 18.58
N THR A 34 -0.75 -0.97 19.08
CA THR A 34 0.43 -0.70 18.26
C THR A 34 0.53 -1.73 17.13
N TYR A 35 1.05 -1.31 15.98
CA TYR A 35 1.31 -2.24 14.88
C TYR A 35 2.26 -3.34 15.36
N ASP A 36 1.75 -4.57 15.44
CA ASP A 36 2.52 -5.73 15.83
C ASP A 36 3.01 -6.47 14.57
N PRO A 37 4.32 -6.43 14.28
CA PRO A 37 4.87 -7.09 13.10
C PRO A 37 4.77 -8.62 13.18
N ASN A 38 4.65 -9.18 14.39
CA ASN A 38 4.52 -10.62 14.61
C ASN A 38 3.11 -11.10 14.27
N ASN A 39 2.08 -10.31 14.60
CA ASN A 39 0.70 -10.58 14.20
C ASN A 39 0.53 -10.50 12.67
N ALA A 40 1.12 -9.49 12.02
CA ALA A 40 1.12 -9.37 10.57
C ALA A 40 1.81 -10.57 9.88
N HIS A 41 2.92 -11.05 10.44
CA HIS A 41 3.62 -12.24 9.97
C HIS A 41 2.81 -13.52 10.20
N ALA A 42 2.15 -13.66 11.35
CA ALA A 42 1.27 -14.78 11.68
C ALA A 42 0.04 -14.86 10.76
N GLN A 43 -0.46 -13.72 10.29
CA GLN A 43 -1.53 -13.64 9.28
C GLN A 43 -1.03 -13.86 7.83
N GLY A 44 0.25 -14.19 7.64
CA GLY A 44 0.83 -14.37 6.30
C GLY A 44 0.85 -13.10 5.46
N MET A 45 0.80 -11.91 6.08
CA MET A 45 0.76 -10.64 5.37
C MET A 45 2.14 -9.99 5.28
N LEU A 46 2.53 -9.66 4.07
CA LEU A 46 3.80 -9.04 3.71
C LEU A 46 3.56 -7.58 3.31
N THR A 47 4.54 -6.74 3.65
CA THR A 47 4.62 -5.38 3.13
C THR A 47 5.14 -5.40 1.68
N ALA A 48 4.90 -4.32 0.94
CA ALA A 48 5.41 -4.17 -0.42
C ALA A 48 6.95 -4.31 -0.51
N GLU A 49 7.68 -3.93 0.54
CA GLU A 49 9.14 -4.06 0.61
C GLU A 49 9.54 -5.53 0.70
N ARG A 50 8.96 -6.29 1.64
CA ARG A 50 9.24 -7.74 1.77
C ARG A 50 8.81 -8.53 0.53
N ALA A 51 7.72 -8.13 -0.11
CA ALA A 51 7.29 -8.72 -1.38
C ALA A 51 8.32 -8.46 -2.49
N ALA A 52 8.87 -7.25 -2.55
CA ALA A 52 9.92 -6.89 -3.50
C ALA A 52 11.19 -7.73 -3.29
N GLU A 53 11.62 -7.87 -2.03
CA GLU A 53 12.76 -8.73 -1.65
C GLU A 53 12.54 -10.19 -2.03
N ARG A 54 11.33 -10.74 -1.79
CA ARG A 54 10.97 -12.12 -2.13
C ARG A 54 10.94 -12.37 -3.64
N LEU A 55 10.45 -11.41 -4.40
CA LEU A 55 10.34 -11.51 -5.86
C LEU A 55 11.61 -11.09 -6.60
N GLY A 56 12.61 -10.53 -5.90
CA GLY A 56 13.84 -10.00 -6.50
C GLY A 56 13.61 -8.78 -7.41
N VAL A 57 12.47 -8.09 -7.29
CA VAL A 57 12.12 -6.94 -8.13
C VAL A 57 12.18 -5.63 -7.34
N SER A 58 12.23 -4.49 -8.05
CA SER A 58 12.20 -3.18 -7.39
C SER A 58 10.82 -2.87 -6.77
N MET A 59 10.81 -2.12 -5.67
CA MET A 59 9.56 -1.68 -5.01
C MET A 59 8.60 -0.95 -5.97
N ARG A 60 9.14 -0.23 -6.95
CA ARG A 60 8.36 0.44 -8.00
C ARG A 60 7.55 -0.58 -8.80
N THR A 61 8.20 -1.68 -9.21
CA THR A 61 7.57 -2.75 -9.99
C THR A 61 6.48 -3.43 -9.17
N VAL A 62 6.72 -3.71 -7.90
CA VAL A 62 5.68 -4.25 -7.00
C VAL A 62 4.47 -3.32 -6.92
N ARG A 63 4.68 -2.00 -6.79
CA ARG A 63 3.59 -1.03 -6.78
C ARG A 63 2.82 -1.01 -8.11
N GLU A 64 3.50 -1.16 -9.24
CA GLU A 64 2.86 -1.27 -10.55
C GLU A 64 2.04 -2.57 -10.67
N LEU A 65 2.55 -3.70 -10.18
CA LEU A 65 1.81 -4.97 -10.14
C LEU A 65 0.55 -4.90 -9.27
N LEU A 66 0.64 -4.21 -8.14
CA LEU A 66 -0.51 -3.98 -7.25
C LEU A 66 -1.55 -3.06 -7.90
N ARG A 67 -1.11 -1.99 -8.58
CA ARG A 67 -2.01 -1.08 -9.31
C ARG A 67 -2.70 -1.75 -10.49
N THR A 68 -2.00 -2.66 -11.17
CA THR A 68 -2.54 -3.41 -12.32
C THR A 68 -3.32 -4.66 -11.91
N ASN A 69 -3.56 -4.87 -10.61
CA ASN A 69 -4.25 -6.05 -10.06
C ASN A 69 -3.62 -7.40 -10.43
N VAL A 70 -2.37 -7.41 -10.92
CA VAL A 70 -1.63 -8.66 -11.20
C VAL A 70 -1.22 -9.34 -9.90
N LEU A 71 -0.85 -8.54 -8.90
CA LEU A 71 -0.57 -9.00 -7.54
C LEU A 71 -1.76 -8.65 -6.65
N ALA A 72 -2.40 -9.66 -6.06
CA ALA A 72 -3.45 -9.44 -5.09
C ALA A 72 -2.84 -8.81 -3.82
N GLY A 73 -3.09 -7.53 -3.61
CA GLY A 73 -2.70 -6.83 -2.40
C GLY A 73 -3.64 -5.68 -2.13
N THR A 74 -3.91 -5.44 -0.85
CA THR A 74 -4.94 -4.49 -0.43
C THR A 74 -4.29 -3.30 0.26
N GLN A 75 -4.62 -2.10 -0.21
CA GLN A 75 -4.33 -0.85 0.48
C GLN A 75 -5.60 -0.38 1.19
N VAL A 76 -5.57 -0.29 2.53
CA VAL A 76 -6.76 0.05 3.34
C VAL A 76 -7.23 1.49 3.08
N VAL A 77 -6.30 2.43 2.92
CA VAL A 77 -6.58 3.82 2.54
C VAL A 77 -5.47 4.33 1.63
N LYS A 78 -5.76 5.31 0.75
CA LYS A 78 -4.74 5.94 -0.09
C LYS A 78 -3.54 6.36 0.76
N PHE A 79 -2.33 6.01 0.33
CA PHE A 79 -1.06 6.21 1.04
C PHE A 79 -0.80 5.35 2.29
N ALA A 80 -1.67 4.38 2.61
CA ALA A 80 -1.35 3.34 3.60
C ALA A 80 -0.32 2.34 3.03
N PRO A 81 0.44 1.66 3.90
CA PRO A 81 1.24 0.52 3.46
C PRO A 81 0.34 -0.56 2.84
N TRP A 82 0.82 -1.19 1.78
CA TRP A 82 0.15 -2.32 1.14
C TRP A 82 0.24 -3.57 2.03
N ARG A 83 -0.87 -4.29 2.18
CA ARG A 83 -0.94 -5.63 2.78
C ARG A 83 -1.05 -6.64 1.65
N ILE A 84 -0.04 -7.48 1.50
CA ILE A 84 0.05 -8.47 0.42
C ILE A 84 0.07 -9.85 1.10
N PRO A 85 -0.92 -10.71 0.88
CA PRO A 85 -0.86 -12.05 1.41
C PRO A 85 0.28 -12.84 0.73
N ALA A 86 1.02 -13.63 1.51
CA ALA A 86 2.17 -14.39 1.02
C ALA A 86 1.79 -15.39 -0.08
N GLU A 87 0.58 -15.93 -0.03
CA GLU A 87 0.04 -16.81 -1.05
C GLU A 87 -0.10 -16.13 -2.42
N ALA A 88 -0.39 -14.82 -2.46
CA ALA A 88 -0.50 -14.08 -3.71
C ALA A 88 0.83 -13.94 -4.45
N LEU A 89 1.97 -14.15 -3.77
CA LEU A 89 3.28 -14.15 -4.42
C LEU A 89 3.51 -15.41 -5.27
N ASN A 90 2.83 -16.51 -4.94
CA ASN A 90 2.94 -17.78 -5.67
C ASN A 90 1.97 -17.88 -6.84
N ALA A 91 1.15 -16.85 -7.08
CA ALA A 91 0.23 -16.85 -8.21
C ALA A 91 0.99 -16.92 -9.54
N THR A 92 0.58 -17.82 -10.44
CA THR A 92 1.25 -18.05 -11.74
C THR A 92 1.38 -16.76 -12.56
N SER A 93 0.36 -15.91 -12.52
CA SER A 93 0.36 -14.60 -13.18
C SER A 93 1.48 -13.67 -12.70
N VAL A 94 1.83 -13.73 -11.41
CA VAL A 94 2.90 -12.94 -10.79
C VAL A 94 4.25 -13.50 -11.21
N VAL A 95 4.43 -14.82 -11.15
CA VAL A 95 5.69 -15.50 -11.54
C VAL A 95 6.01 -15.27 -13.01
N GLU A 96 5.02 -15.44 -13.91
CA GLU A 96 5.21 -15.18 -15.35
C GLU A 96 5.55 -13.72 -15.63
N ARG A 97 4.88 -12.79 -14.94
CA ARG A 97 5.15 -11.35 -15.12
C ARG A 97 6.53 -10.98 -14.59
N VAL A 98 6.94 -11.50 -13.43
CA VAL A 98 8.26 -11.29 -12.86
C VAL A 98 9.35 -11.89 -13.75
N ALA A 99 9.12 -13.06 -14.35
CA ALA A 99 10.03 -13.66 -15.34
C ALA A 99 10.20 -12.78 -16.58
N ARG A 100 9.11 -12.19 -17.10
CA ARG A 100 9.17 -11.24 -18.24
C ARG A 100 9.94 -9.96 -17.90
N ILE A 101 9.84 -9.48 -16.66
CA ILE A 101 10.60 -8.32 -16.18
C ILE A 101 12.10 -8.65 -16.11
N HIS A 102 12.45 -9.83 -15.59
CA HIS A 102 13.84 -10.29 -15.55
C HIS A 102 14.43 -10.54 -16.94
N ALA A 103 13.61 -10.95 -17.91
CA ALA A 103 14.02 -11.15 -19.31
C ALA A 103 14.30 -9.84 -20.08
N GLY A 104 14.28 -8.68 -19.42
CA GLY A 104 14.70 -7.40 -20.01
C GLY A 104 13.63 -6.67 -20.82
N ASN A 105 12.38 -7.14 -20.82
CA ASN A 105 11.25 -6.44 -21.43
C ASN A 105 10.30 -5.90 -20.35
N PRO A 106 10.62 -4.76 -19.71
CA PRO A 106 9.71 -4.11 -18.79
C PRO A 106 8.53 -3.60 -19.61
N SER A 107 7.49 -4.42 -19.72
CA SER A 107 6.22 -4.02 -20.33
C SER A 107 5.74 -2.77 -19.59
N ARG A 108 5.90 -1.60 -20.20
CA ARG A 108 5.29 -0.35 -19.74
C ARG A 108 3.79 -0.55 -19.89
N VAL A 109 3.15 -1.06 -18.84
CA VAL A 109 1.70 -1.16 -18.81
C VAL A 109 1.18 0.29 -18.91
N PRO A 110 0.33 0.63 -19.89
CA PRO A 110 -0.21 1.97 -20.01
C PRO A 110 -0.89 2.35 -18.70
N TRP A 111 -0.49 3.51 -18.17
CA TRP A 111 -1.08 4.10 -16.99
C TRP A 111 -2.58 4.30 -17.24
N THR A 112 -3.41 3.46 -16.64
CA THR A 112 -4.87 3.62 -16.63
C THR A 112 -5.23 4.29 -15.31
N PRO A 113 -5.70 5.55 -15.33
CA PRO A 113 -6.22 6.19 -14.13
C PRO A 113 -7.45 5.42 -13.64
N ASP A 114 -7.41 5.07 -12.36
CA ASP A 114 -8.48 4.45 -11.61
C ASP A 114 -9.79 5.25 -11.67
N GLU A 115 -10.88 4.61 -12.12
CA GLU A 115 -12.22 5.20 -12.31
C GLU A 115 -12.96 5.53 -10.99
N THR A 116 -12.27 5.69 -9.87
CA THR A 116 -12.87 6.10 -8.58
C THR A 116 -12.67 7.60 -8.28
N THR A 117 -12.36 8.39 -9.30
CA THR A 117 -12.43 9.85 -9.17
C THR A 117 -13.89 10.27 -9.32
N LEU A 118 -14.57 10.47 -8.18
CA LEU A 118 -15.85 11.16 -8.09
C LEU A 118 -15.73 12.47 -8.89
N ARG A 119 -16.33 12.52 -10.09
CA ARG A 119 -16.41 13.75 -10.87
C ARG A 119 -17.38 14.65 -10.13
N LEU A 120 -16.86 15.68 -9.46
CA LEU A 120 -17.68 16.75 -8.90
C LEU A 120 -18.33 17.49 -10.07
N PRO A 121 -19.68 17.53 -10.17
CA PRO A 121 -20.35 18.29 -11.21
C PRO A 121 -20.36 19.79 -10.86
N GLY A 122 -20.05 20.63 -11.84
CA GLY A 122 -20.43 22.05 -11.87
C GLY A 122 -19.35 23.04 -11.44
N MET A 123 -18.61 23.55 -12.43
CA MET A 123 -18.48 25.00 -12.66
C MET A 123 -18.68 25.26 -14.16
#